data_AF-A0A822DGY2-F1
#
_entry.id   AF-A0A822DGY2-F1
#
_cell.length_a   1.000
_cell.length_b   1.000
_cell.length_c   1.000
_cell.angle_alpha   90.00
_cell.angle_beta   90.00
_cell.angle_gamma   90.00
#
_symmetry.space_group_name_H-M   'P 1'
#
loop_
_entity.id
_entity.type
_entity.pdbx_description
1 polymer ?
#
loop_
_entity_poly.entity_id
_entity_poly.type
_entity_poly.pdbx_seq_one_letter_code
_entity_poly.pdbx_strand_id
1 'polypeptide(L)'
;MSCLFFSLNFAAIARALIRDPKILLLDEATSALDNESENIVQEALDRAAQSRTTLVIAHRLSTIRYADKIIVMQKGEIVEEGDHETLMQIEGVYYGLVQQQSLRQAEEEEEFEQEKAAEMLLCNQASSNYFDIRANHGSTIVSISPSILSLLYRSRNCTVSEEDNESYLFACSGEILTKRLRSKAFRAILRQEPAYFDQAKHSTGALCTRLATEASAVQGASGVHFGIIFQSLISMISGIILGFAFSWQLTLLVMVFLPFLLLGSILRIRLIARFERKDTKILENAGKV
;
A
#
# COMPACT_ATOMS: atom_id res chain seq x y z
N MET A 1 4.81 20.85 0.94
CA MET A 1 5.58 19.67 0.46
C MET A 1 7.01 20.03 0.03
N SER A 2 7.33 21.31 -0.15
CA SER A 2 8.64 21.81 -0.62
C SER A 2 9.78 21.73 0.41
N CYS A 3 9.52 21.90 1.73
CA CYS A 3 10.57 21.82 2.76
C CYS A 3 11.22 20.43 2.94
N LEU A 4 10.48 19.34 2.69
CA LEU A 4 11.02 17.97 2.80
C LEU A 4 11.95 17.62 1.63
N PHE A 5 11.70 18.20 0.45
CA PHE A 5 12.58 18.06 -0.72
C PHE A 5 13.91 18.78 -0.51
N PHE A 6 13.86 19.96 0.11
CA PHE A 6 15.04 20.77 0.44
C PHE A 6 16.04 20.07 1.36
N SER A 7 15.52 19.42 2.41
CA SER A 7 16.36 18.77 3.43
C SER A 7 17.05 17.49 2.92
N LEU A 8 16.44 16.81 1.96
CA LEU A 8 16.96 15.53 1.46
C LEU A 8 18.19 15.72 0.57
N ASN A 9 18.26 16.82 -0.19
CA ASN A 9 19.33 17.07 -1.15
C ASN A 9 20.67 17.36 -0.45
N PHE A 10 20.64 18.15 0.62
CA PHE A 10 21.81 18.39 1.48
C PHE A 10 22.41 17.10 2.06
N ALA A 11 21.54 16.22 2.57
CA ALA A 11 21.98 14.93 3.11
C ALA A 11 22.60 14.04 2.03
N ALA A 12 22.07 14.09 0.80
CA ALA A 12 22.63 13.34 -0.32
C ALA A 12 24.01 13.88 -0.74
N ILE A 13 24.15 15.20 -0.91
CA ILE A 13 25.40 15.88 -1.27
C ILE A 13 26.47 15.62 -0.20
N ALA A 14 26.13 15.78 1.09
CA ALA A 14 27.05 15.53 2.19
C ALA A 14 27.54 14.08 2.21
N ARG A 15 26.66 13.09 2.03
CA ARG A 15 27.06 11.67 1.94
C ARG A 15 27.96 11.39 0.73
N ALA A 16 27.70 12.04 -0.41
CA ALA A 16 28.52 11.89 -1.59
C ALA A 16 29.94 12.46 -1.36
N LEU A 17 30.04 13.63 -0.74
CA LEU A 17 31.31 14.27 -0.38
C LEU A 17 32.11 13.47 0.65
N ILE A 18 31.46 12.90 1.68
CA ILE A 18 32.13 12.09 2.71
C ILE A 18 32.79 10.84 2.12
N ARG A 19 32.25 10.29 1.03
CA ARG A 19 32.77 9.07 0.40
C ARG A 19 34.03 9.31 -0.45
N ASP A 20 34.40 10.58 -0.67
CA ASP A 20 35.51 11.04 -1.51
C ASP A 20 35.65 10.29 -2.86
N PRO A 21 34.63 10.32 -3.74
CA PRO A 21 34.68 9.62 -5.02
C PRO A 21 35.64 10.29 -6.02
N LYS A 22 36.33 9.47 -6.83
CA LYS A 22 37.19 9.93 -7.94
C LYS A 22 36.42 10.58 -9.09
N ILE A 23 35.17 10.17 -9.28
CA ILE A 23 34.25 10.69 -10.29
C ILE A 23 32.99 11.15 -9.56
N LEU A 24 32.63 12.41 -9.72
CA LEU A 24 31.44 13.01 -9.12
C LEU A 24 30.42 13.32 -10.22
N LEU A 25 29.19 12.85 -10.03
CA LEU A 25 28.07 13.11 -10.93
C LEU A 25 27.08 14.01 -10.19
N LEU A 26 26.78 15.17 -10.77
CA LEU A 26 25.82 16.13 -10.23
C LEU A 26 24.67 16.27 -11.23
N ASP A 27 23.51 15.74 -10.88
CA ASP A 27 22.29 15.80 -11.70
C ASP A 27 21.33 16.83 -11.08
N GLU A 28 21.31 18.03 -11.64
CA GLU A 28 20.49 19.17 -11.18
C GLU A 28 20.57 19.45 -9.65
N ALA A 29 21.76 19.27 -9.06
CA ALA A 29 21.93 19.30 -7.61
C ALA A 29 21.55 20.63 -6.93
N THR A 30 21.49 21.74 -7.68
CA THR A 30 21.20 23.10 -7.20
C THR A 30 19.80 23.60 -7.57
N SER A 31 18.97 22.80 -8.24
CA SER A 31 17.64 23.24 -8.69
C SER A 31 16.61 23.36 -7.55
N ALA A 32 16.81 22.62 -6.46
CA ALA A 32 15.92 22.59 -5.31
C ALA A 32 16.40 23.44 -4.12
N LEU A 33 17.39 24.33 -4.32
CA LEU A 33 17.98 25.18 -3.27
C LEU A 33 17.55 26.64 -3.41
N ASP A 34 17.36 27.29 -2.25
CA ASP A 34 17.03 28.71 -2.13
C ASP A 34 18.30 29.53 -2.41
N ASN A 35 18.15 30.73 -2.98
CA ASN A 35 19.27 31.57 -3.45
C ASN A 35 20.38 31.79 -2.40
N GLU A 36 20.06 31.95 -1.11
CA GLU A 36 21.09 32.11 -0.06
C GLU A 36 21.87 30.81 0.21
N SER A 37 21.16 29.67 0.24
CA SER A 37 21.78 28.37 0.50
C SER A 37 22.57 27.85 -0.70
N GLU A 38 22.15 28.23 -1.92
CA GLU A 38 22.79 27.83 -3.17
C GLU A 38 24.23 28.29 -3.22
N ASN A 39 24.53 29.55 -2.88
CA ASN A 39 25.90 30.08 -2.94
C ASN A 39 26.86 29.28 -2.05
N ILE A 40 26.43 28.90 -0.85
CA ILE A 40 27.26 28.14 0.10
C ILE A 40 27.52 26.72 -0.41
N VAL A 41 26.48 26.06 -0.94
CA VAL A 41 26.61 24.70 -1.48
C VAL A 41 27.40 24.70 -2.78
N GLN A 42 27.23 25.71 -3.62
CA GLN A 42 28.01 25.88 -4.84
C GLN A 42 29.50 26.03 -4.51
N GLU A 43 29.88 26.85 -3.54
CA GLU A 43 31.29 26.99 -3.12
C GLU A 43 31.86 25.66 -2.57
N ALA A 44 31.05 24.87 -1.86
CA ALA A 44 31.46 23.55 -1.38
C ALA A 44 31.63 22.54 -2.53
N LEU A 45 30.71 22.56 -3.51
CA LEU A 45 30.79 21.72 -4.70
C LEU A 45 31.96 22.11 -5.61
N ASP A 46 32.24 23.40 -5.77
CA ASP A 46 33.36 23.91 -6.57
C ASP A 46 34.71 23.48 -5.97
N ARG A 47 34.88 23.63 -4.64
CA ARG A 47 36.06 23.10 -3.92
C ARG A 47 36.19 21.60 -4.05
N ALA A 48 35.08 20.87 -4.00
CA ALA A 48 35.09 19.43 -4.20
C ALA A 48 35.44 19.07 -5.64
N ALA A 49 34.95 19.81 -6.63
CA ALA A 49 35.16 19.54 -8.05
C ALA A 49 36.63 19.73 -8.47
N GLN A 50 37.36 20.67 -7.87
CA GLN A 50 38.77 20.93 -8.18
C GLN A 50 39.69 19.70 -8.06
N SER A 51 39.38 18.77 -7.15
CA SER A 51 40.22 17.60 -6.89
C SER A 51 39.76 16.31 -7.59
N ARG A 52 38.71 16.35 -8.43
CA ARG A 52 38.08 15.14 -9.00
C ARG A 52 37.45 15.39 -10.36
N THR A 53 37.24 14.34 -11.15
CA THR A 53 36.48 14.47 -12.40
C THR A 53 35.01 14.67 -12.09
N THR A 54 34.44 15.81 -12.46
CA THR A 54 33.05 16.16 -12.16
C THR A 54 32.24 16.29 -13.45
N LEU A 55 31.17 15.52 -13.58
CA LEU A 55 30.19 15.65 -14.65
C LEU A 55 28.93 16.29 -14.07
N VAL A 56 28.55 17.45 -14.61
CA VAL A 56 27.40 18.21 -14.15
C VAL A 56 26.34 18.24 -15.25
N ILE A 57 25.14 17.77 -14.93
CA ILE A 57 23.94 17.99 -15.72
C ILE A 57 23.23 19.17 -15.04
N ALA A 58 23.26 20.33 -15.71
CA ALA A 58 22.71 21.56 -15.17
C ALA A 58 21.64 22.12 -16.10
N HIS A 59 20.55 22.56 -15.49
CA HIS A 59 19.54 23.40 -16.11
C HIS A 59 19.71 24.88 -15.72
N ARG A 60 20.70 25.26 -14.90
CA ARG A 60 20.93 26.66 -14.48
C ARG A 60 22.23 27.20 -15.06
N LEU A 61 22.15 28.39 -15.67
CA LEU A 61 23.30 29.04 -16.28
C LEU A 61 24.44 29.35 -15.29
N SER A 62 24.10 29.61 -14.02
CA SER A 62 25.05 29.84 -12.92
C SER A 62 26.02 28.68 -12.75
N THR A 63 25.56 27.44 -12.89
CA THR A 63 26.39 26.24 -12.74
C THR A 63 27.16 25.90 -14.02
N ILE A 64 26.61 26.23 -15.19
CA ILE A 64 27.22 25.90 -16.50
C ILE A 64 28.39 26.83 -16.84
N ARG A 65 28.32 28.12 -16.46
CA ARG A 65 29.33 29.14 -16.83
C ARG A 65 30.74 28.80 -16.34
N TYR A 66 30.88 28.12 -15.20
CA TYR A 66 32.18 27.81 -14.60
C TYR A 66 32.74 26.45 -15.04
N ALA A 67 32.08 25.74 -15.96
CA ALA A 67 32.57 24.45 -16.44
C ALA A 67 33.80 24.61 -17.35
N ASP A 68 34.80 23.75 -17.15
CA ASP A 68 36.00 23.69 -18.00
C ASP A 68 35.67 23.27 -19.44
N LYS A 69 34.58 22.54 -19.63
CA LYS A 69 34.10 22.07 -20.94
C LYS A 69 32.60 21.89 -20.91
N ILE A 70 31.90 22.55 -21.81
CA ILE A 70 30.45 22.43 -21.96
C ILE A 70 30.17 21.54 -23.17
N ILE A 71 29.31 20.54 -22.97
CA ILE A 71 28.87 19.62 -24.00
C ILE A 71 27.37 19.80 -24.18
N VAL A 72 26.94 20.22 -25.36
CA VAL A 72 25.53 20.42 -25.70
C VAL A 72 25.05 19.24 -26.51
N MET A 73 23.99 18.60 -26.02
CA MET A 73 23.36 17.46 -26.67
C MET A 73 22.00 17.83 -27.26
N GLN A 74 21.73 17.34 -28.48
CA GLN A 74 20.43 17.45 -29.11
C GLN A 74 20.05 16.10 -29.74
N LYS A 75 18.85 15.59 -29.44
CA LYS A 75 18.33 14.31 -29.97
C LYS A 75 19.27 13.10 -29.76
N GLY A 76 20.08 13.13 -28.70
CA GLY A 76 21.02 12.05 -28.37
C GLY A 76 22.40 12.13 -29.03
N GLU A 77 22.67 13.19 -29.80
CA GLU A 77 23.99 13.45 -30.39
C GLU A 77 24.61 14.71 -29.77
N ILE A 78 25.94 14.77 -29.72
CA ILE A 78 26.70 15.96 -29.29
C ILE A 78 26.74 16.92 -30.48
N VAL A 79 26.12 18.08 -30.33
CA VAL A 79 26.02 19.09 -31.41
C VAL A 79 27.11 20.15 -31.26
N GLU A 80 27.39 20.56 -30.02
CA GLU A 80 28.38 21.60 -29.73
C GLU A 80 29.20 21.21 -28.51
N GLU A 81 30.49 21.55 -28.54
CA GLU A 81 31.41 21.30 -27.43
C GLU A 81 32.44 22.43 -27.37
N GLY A 82 32.67 22.98 -26.18
CA GLY A 82 33.65 24.04 -25.96
C GLY A 82 33.43 24.82 -24.67
N ASP A 83 34.14 25.92 -24.52
CA ASP A 83 34.03 26.80 -23.36
C ASP A 83 32.86 27.77 -23.54
N HIS A 84 32.37 28.35 -22.43
CA HIS A 84 31.25 29.30 -22.45
C HIS A 84 31.45 30.44 -23.46
N GLU A 85 32.64 31.03 -23.49
CA GLU A 85 32.95 32.15 -24.39
C GLU A 85 32.92 31.73 -25.87
N THR A 86 33.51 30.57 -26.19
CA THR A 86 33.56 30.03 -27.55
C THR A 86 32.16 29.69 -28.06
N LEU A 87 31.33 29.06 -27.22
CA LEU A 87 29.96 28.70 -27.58
C LEU A 87 29.04 29.92 -27.74
N MET A 88 29.31 31.00 -27.00
CA MET A 88 28.59 32.27 -27.17
C MET A 88 28.93 32.97 -28.49
N GLN A 89 30.15 32.81 -29.03
CA GLN A 89 30.55 33.39 -30.33
C GLN A 89 30.00 32.62 -31.53
N ILE A 90 29.78 31.32 -31.38
CA ILE A 90 29.23 30.46 -32.45
C ILE A 90 27.75 30.76 -32.70
N GLU A 91 27.06 31.43 -31.76
CA GLU A 91 25.62 31.75 -31.81
C GLU A 91 24.73 30.53 -32.11
N GLY A 92 25.13 29.38 -31.58
CA GLY A 92 24.52 28.08 -31.84
C GLY A 92 23.36 27.71 -30.91
N VAL A 93 23.15 26.41 -30.73
CA VAL A 93 22.11 25.83 -29.85
C VAL A 93 22.32 26.28 -28.41
N TYR A 94 23.57 26.31 -27.93
CA TYR A 94 23.89 26.81 -26.60
C TYR A 94 23.40 28.25 -26.39
N TYR A 95 23.72 29.15 -27.33
CA TYR A 95 23.37 30.57 -27.27
C TYR A 95 21.85 30.77 -27.16
N GLY A 96 21.07 30.03 -27.96
CA GLY A 96 19.61 30.06 -27.89
C GLY A 96 19.05 29.65 -26.53
N LEU A 97 19.63 28.63 -25.88
CA LEU A 97 19.23 28.19 -24.54
C LEU A 97 19.51 29.26 -23.48
N VAL A 98 20.68 29.91 -23.56
CA VAL A 98 21.06 31.00 -22.64
C VAL A 98 20.08 32.17 -22.75
N GLN A 99 19.72 32.56 -23.98
CA GLN A 99 18.79 33.67 -24.20
C GLN A 99 17.39 33.36 -23.67
N GLN A 100 16.90 32.13 -23.87
CA GLN A 100 15.60 31.71 -23.33
C GLN A 100 15.57 31.64 -21.80
N GLN A 101 16.66 31.24 -21.15
CA GLN A 101 16.73 31.23 -19.69
C GLN A 101 16.74 32.63 -19.10
N SER A 102 17.42 33.59 -19.73
CA SER A 102 17.41 34.98 -19.28
C SER A 102 16.03 35.63 -19.38
N LEU A 103 15.22 35.22 -20.37
CA LEU A 103 13.83 35.69 -20.52
C LEU A 103 12.90 35.03 -19.50
N ARG A 104 13.04 33.73 -19.23
CA ARG A 104 12.23 33.01 -18.24
C ARG A 104 12.40 33.54 -16.82
N GLN A 105 13.62 33.92 -16.43
CA GLN A 105 13.85 34.53 -15.11
C GLN A 105 13.10 35.86 -14.94
N ALA A 106 12.84 36.58 -16.04
CA ALA A 106 12.05 37.81 -16.00
C ALA A 106 10.53 37.54 -15.98
N GLU A 107 10.07 36.45 -16.61
CA GLU A 107 8.65 36.06 -16.64
C GLU A 107 8.20 35.37 -15.33
N GLU A 108 9.06 34.58 -14.69
CA GLU A 108 8.78 33.92 -13.39
C GLU A 108 8.53 34.93 -12.24
N GLU A 109 9.12 36.12 -12.31
CA GLU A 109 8.83 37.21 -11.36
C GLU A 109 7.42 37.81 -11.54
N GLU A 110 6.82 37.71 -12.74
CA GLU A 110 5.46 38.21 -13.03
C GLU A 110 4.36 37.16 -12.74
N GLU A 111 4.66 35.86 -12.88
CA GLU A 111 3.69 34.78 -12.71
C GLU A 111 3.33 34.52 -11.23
N PHE A 112 4.25 34.84 -10.30
CA PHE A 112 4.05 34.68 -8.85
C PHE A 112 2.95 35.59 -8.27
N GLU A 113 2.67 36.73 -8.91
CA GLU A 113 1.55 37.62 -8.52
C GLU A 113 0.19 37.11 -9.02
N GLN A 114 0.15 36.28 -10.08
CA GLN A 114 -1.10 35.77 -10.66
C GLN A 114 -1.56 34.46 -10.01
N GLU A 115 -0.64 33.59 -9.60
CA GLU A 115 -0.97 32.30 -8.96
C GLU A 115 -1.64 32.48 -7.58
N LYS A 116 -1.27 33.54 -6.85
CA LYS A 116 -1.87 33.90 -5.56
C LYS A 116 -3.35 34.31 -5.64
N ALA A 117 -3.81 34.73 -6.83
CA ALA A 117 -5.22 35.10 -7.07
C ALA A 117 -6.10 33.91 -7.51
N ALA A 118 -5.51 32.85 -8.07
CA ALA A 118 -6.25 31.73 -8.66
C ALA A 118 -6.66 30.64 -7.63
N GLU A 119 -6.02 30.57 -6.47
CA GLU A 119 -6.26 29.52 -5.47
C GLU A 119 -7.58 29.69 -4.68
N MET A 120 -8.34 30.78 -4.90
CA MET A 120 -9.63 31.03 -4.24
C MET A 120 -10.86 30.48 -5.00
N LEU A 121 -10.71 29.82 -6.16
CA LEU A 121 -11.86 29.50 -7.03
C LEU A 121 -12.06 28.03 -7.49
N LEU A 122 -11.26 27.05 -7.06
CA LEU A 122 -11.41 25.66 -7.51
C LEU A 122 -11.85 24.69 -6.41
N CYS A 123 -13.08 24.84 -5.93
CA CYS A 123 -13.77 23.73 -5.25
C CYS A 123 -15.27 23.72 -5.58
N ASN A 124 -15.62 23.49 -6.85
CA ASN A 124 -16.95 23.03 -7.23
C ASN A 124 -16.95 22.54 -8.69
N GLN A 125 -16.50 21.30 -8.91
CA GLN A 125 -16.99 20.39 -9.97
C GLN A 125 -16.14 19.13 -10.03
N ALA A 126 -16.63 18.05 -9.40
CA ALA A 126 -16.37 16.67 -9.82
C ALA A 126 -17.35 15.74 -9.08
N SER A 127 -18.63 15.85 -9.44
CA SER A 127 -19.57 14.76 -9.23
C SER A 127 -19.91 14.22 -10.61
N SER A 128 -19.40 13.05 -10.98
CA SER A 128 -20.20 12.06 -11.71
C SER A 128 -19.43 10.77 -11.92
N ASN A 129 -20.16 9.66 -11.79
CA ASN A 129 -19.85 8.30 -12.24
C ASN A 129 -18.91 7.47 -11.36
N TYR A 130 -19.50 6.61 -10.51
CA TYR A 130 -19.31 5.16 -10.67
C TYR A 130 -20.32 4.35 -9.84
N PHE A 131 -21.14 3.58 -10.57
CA PHE A 131 -21.60 2.23 -10.25
C PHE A 131 -22.97 2.02 -9.57
N ASP A 132 -23.94 1.81 -10.44
CA ASP A 132 -25.22 1.12 -10.26
C ASP A 132 -25.01 -0.41 -10.25
N ILE A 133 -25.56 -1.12 -9.25
CA ILE A 133 -26.06 -2.50 -9.42
C ILE A 133 -27.41 -2.59 -8.72
N ARG A 134 -28.45 -2.45 -9.55
CA ARG A 134 -29.80 -2.98 -9.42
C ARG A 134 -29.81 -4.35 -8.71
N ALA A 135 -30.30 -4.35 -7.47
CA ALA A 135 -30.75 -5.53 -6.77
C ALA A 135 -31.94 -6.12 -7.54
N ASN A 136 -31.77 -7.33 -8.06
CA ASN A 136 -32.88 -8.13 -8.54
C ASN A 136 -32.67 -9.58 -8.11
N HIS A 137 -33.80 -10.19 -7.77
CA HIS A 137 -34.03 -11.59 -7.43
C HIS A 137 -33.82 -11.98 -5.96
N GLY A 138 -34.95 -12.05 -5.27
CA GLY A 138 -35.10 -12.85 -4.06
C GLY A 138 -35.06 -14.34 -4.38
N SER A 139 -34.47 -15.09 -3.46
CA SER A 139 -34.76 -16.50 -3.22
C SER A 139 -34.18 -16.86 -1.86
N THR A 140 -34.98 -16.60 -0.82
CA THR A 140 -34.78 -17.21 0.49
C THR A 140 -35.05 -18.71 0.33
N ILE A 141 -34.01 -19.52 0.23
CA ILE A 141 -34.11 -20.96 0.43
C ILE A 141 -33.49 -21.25 1.79
N VAL A 142 -34.36 -21.34 2.79
CA VAL A 142 -34.06 -22.02 4.04
C VAL A 142 -33.90 -23.49 3.67
N SER A 143 -32.67 -23.97 3.61
CA SER A 143 -32.38 -25.39 3.44
C SER A 143 -32.73 -26.12 4.74
N ILE A 144 -33.99 -26.55 4.84
CA ILE A 144 -34.37 -27.62 5.76
C ILE A 144 -33.99 -28.91 5.04
N SER A 145 -32.95 -29.58 5.55
CA SER A 145 -32.45 -30.82 4.98
C SER A 145 -33.51 -31.94 5.11
N PRO A 146 -33.87 -32.66 4.01
CA PRO A 146 -34.65 -33.89 4.06
C PRO A 146 -33.71 -35.07 4.34
N SER A 147 -33.28 -35.23 5.59
CA SER A 147 -32.22 -36.20 5.95
C SER A 147 -32.67 -37.64 6.26
N ILE A 148 -33.95 -38.00 6.07
CA ILE A 148 -34.39 -39.40 6.28
C ILE A 148 -34.70 -40.14 4.97
N LEU A 149 -35.09 -39.44 3.89
CA LEU A 149 -35.43 -40.10 2.63
C LEU A 149 -34.22 -40.28 1.68
N SER A 150 -33.14 -39.52 1.88
CA SER A 150 -31.96 -39.53 1.00
C SER A 150 -30.97 -40.67 1.30
N LEU A 151 -30.97 -41.28 2.49
CA LEU A 151 -30.07 -42.41 2.79
C LEU A 151 -30.43 -43.70 2.04
N LEU A 152 -31.68 -43.83 1.55
CA LEU A 152 -32.07 -44.95 0.68
C LEU A 152 -31.90 -44.63 -0.82
N TYR A 153 -31.83 -43.35 -1.20
CA TYR A 153 -31.65 -42.95 -2.62
C TYR A 153 -30.18 -42.65 -2.97
N ARG A 154 -29.35 -42.32 -1.97
CA ARG A 154 -27.93 -42.00 -2.10
C ARG A 154 -27.03 -43.25 -2.05
N SER A 155 -27.42 -44.30 -2.77
CA SER A 155 -26.51 -45.40 -3.13
C SER A 155 -26.45 -45.63 -4.65
N ARG A 156 -27.17 -44.85 -5.47
CA ARG A 156 -27.17 -45.05 -6.94
C ARG A 156 -26.88 -43.83 -7.82
N ASN A 157 -26.86 -42.61 -7.30
CA ASN A 157 -26.46 -41.43 -8.07
C ASN A 157 -25.56 -40.52 -7.22
N CYS A 158 -24.26 -40.81 -7.22
CA CYS A 158 -23.25 -39.88 -6.76
C CYS A 158 -22.98 -38.90 -7.91
N THR A 159 -23.61 -37.72 -7.87
CA THR A 159 -23.23 -36.59 -8.73
C THR A 159 -22.49 -35.57 -7.88
N VAL A 160 -21.23 -35.37 -8.23
CA VAL A 160 -20.20 -34.48 -7.70
C VAL A 160 -20.61 -33.00 -7.88
N SER A 161 -21.76 -32.57 -7.36
CA SER A 161 -22.34 -31.27 -7.80
C SER A 161 -23.07 -30.46 -6.73
N GLU A 162 -23.48 -31.04 -5.58
CA GLU A 162 -24.24 -30.28 -4.56
C GLU A 162 -23.41 -29.85 -3.34
N GLU A 163 -22.39 -30.61 -2.92
CA GLU A 163 -21.55 -30.24 -1.77
C GLU A 163 -20.54 -29.12 -2.09
N ASP A 164 -20.12 -29.01 -3.36
CA ASP A 164 -19.17 -27.97 -3.79
C ASP A 164 -19.80 -26.58 -3.87
N ASN A 165 -21.12 -26.48 -4.05
CA ASN A 165 -21.78 -25.20 -4.30
C ASN A 165 -21.85 -24.33 -3.03
N GLU A 166 -22.17 -24.90 -1.86
CA GLU A 166 -22.28 -24.13 -0.61
C GLU A 166 -20.92 -23.57 -0.17
N SER A 167 -19.89 -24.41 -0.16
CA SER A 167 -18.52 -24.00 0.17
C SER A 167 -17.99 -22.95 -0.81
N TYR A 168 -18.29 -23.09 -2.09
CA TYR A 168 -17.91 -22.13 -3.13
C TYR A 168 -18.61 -20.78 -2.97
N LEU A 169 -19.91 -20.77 -2.65
CA LEU A 169 -20.68 -19.54 -2.42
C LEU A 169 -20.16 -18.76 -1.21
N PHE A 170 -19.81 -19.45 -0.11
CA PHE A 170 -19.21 -18.82 1.07
C PHE A 170 -17.77 -18.34 0.81
N ALA A 171 -16.98 -19.10 0.05
CA ALA A 171 -15.64 -18.69 -0.35
C ALA A 171 -15.66 -17.43 -1.23
N CYS A 172 -16.52 -17.40 -2.25
CA CYS A 172 -16.67 -16.27 -3.16
C CYS A 172 -17.20 -15.02 -2.42
N SER A 173 -18.15 -15.21 -1.50
CA SER A 173 -18.65 -14.12 -0.63
C SER A 173 -17.55 -13.53 0.27
N GLY A 174 -16.67 -14.38 0.81
CA GLY A 174 -15.51 -13.95 1.59
C GLY A 174 -14.49 -13.15 0.77
N GLU A 175 -14.24 -13.54 -0.47
CA GLU A 175 -13.34 -12.81 -1.37
C GLU A 175 -13.90 -11.43 -1.76
N ILE A 176 -15.20 -11.36 -2.08
CA ILE A 176 -15.89 -10.10 -2.37
C ILE A 176 -15.85 -9.15 -1.17
N LEU A 177 -16.09 -9.67 0.04
CA LEU A 177 -16.01 -8.89 1.28
C LEU A 177 -14.59 -8.35 1.49
N THR A 178 -13.57 -9.18 1.26
CA THR A 178 -12.16 -8.80 1.42
C THR A 178 -11.76 -7.70 0.44
N LYS A 179 -12.20 -7.80 -0.83
CA LYS A 179 -11.99 -6.76 -1.84
C LYS A 179 -12.62 -5.42 -1.41
N ARG A 180 -13.85 -5.46 -0.88
CA ARG A 180 -14.54 -4.26 -0.36
C ARG A 180 -13.84 -3.66 0.85
N LEU A 181 -13.40 -4.48 1.81
CA LEU A 181 -12.68 -4.02 3.00
C LEU A 181 -11.34 -3.37 2.62
N ARG A 182 -10.55 -3.99 1.73
CA ARG A 182 -9.29 -3.39 1.25
C ARG A 182 -9.52 -2.06 0.57
N SER A 183 -10.51 -1.96 -0.32
CA SER A 183 -10.82 -0.71 -1.02
C SER A 183 -11.28 0.41 -0.05
N LYS A 184 -12.15 0.09 0.91
CA LYS A 184 -12.61 1.05 1.92
C LYS A 184 -11.48 1.49 2.86
N ALA A 185 -10.65 0.55 3.31
CA ALA A 185 -9.51 0.85 4.18
C ALA A 185 -8.46 1.71 3.44
N PHE A 186 -8.11 1.36 2.21
CA PHE A 186 -7.19 2.16 1.39
C PHE A 186 -7.72 3.59 1.17
N ARG A 187 -9.01 3.72 0.81
CA ARG A 187 -9.65 5.03 0.65
C ARG A 187 -9.69 5.84 1.94
N ALA A 188 -9.86 5.18 3.09
CA ALA A 188 -9.86 5.83 4.40
C ALA A 188 -8.45 6.28 4.82
N ILE A 189 -7.41 5.53 4.46
CA ILE A 189 -6.00 5.91 4.66
C ILE A 189 -5.66 7.13 3.81
N LEU A 190 -6.04 7.15 2.52
CA LEU A 190 -5.76 8.28 1.62
C LEU A 190 -6.48 9.59 2.00
N ARG A 191 -7.51 9.51 2.84
CA ARG A 191 -8.23 10.70 3.35
C ARG A 191 -7.63 11.27 4.62
N GLN A 192 -6.59 10.64 5.18
CA GLN A 192 -5.94 11.14 6.39
C GLN A 192 -5.07 12.36 6.09
N GLU A 193 -4.92 13.20 7.11
CA GLU A 193 -4.06 14.38 7.07
C GLU A 193 -2.58 13.97 6.93
N PRO A 194 -1.72 14.81 6.35
CA PRO A 194 -0.29 14.51 6.19
C PRO A 194 0.41 14.12 7.50
N ALA A 195 0.04 14.75 8.62
CA ALA A 195 0.57 14.46 9.96
C ALA A 195 0.32 13.00 10.44
N TYR A 196 -0.67 12.31 9.87
CA TYR A 196 -0.91 10.89 10.14
C TYR A 196 0.25 10.02 9.64
N PHE A 197 0.85 10.39 8.51
CA PHE A 197 1.92 9.63 7.86
C PHE A 197 3.31 9.93 8.44
N ASP A 198 3.46 11.03 9.19
CA ASP A 198 4.72 11.41 9.82
C ASP A 198 5.07 10.54 11.04
N GLN A 199 4.10 9.79 11.58
CA GLN A 199 4.32 8.88 12.70
C GLN A 199 5.06 7.61 12.23
N ALA A 200 6.12 7.21 12.94
CA ALA A 200 6.91 6.01 12.62
C ALA A 200 6.06 4.71 12.52
N LYS A 201 4.94 4.65 13.24
CA LYS A 201 3.98 3.52 13.22
C LYS A 201 3.15 3.44 11.93
N HIS A 202 3.04 4.55 11.20
CA HIS A 202 2.22 4.74 10.00
C HIS A 202 3.09 4.90 8.74
N SER A 203 4.30 4.35 8.78
CA SER A 203 5.15 4.22 7.59
C SER A 203 4.42 3.46 6.48
N THR A 204 4.68 3.85 5.23
CA THR A 204 4.09 3.26 4.03
C THR A 204 4.24 1.74 4.00
N GLY A 205 5.39 1.21 4.41
CA GLY A 205 5.62 -0.24 4.53
C GLY A 205 4.70 -0.90 5.55
N ALA A 206 4.57 -0.32 6.75
CA ALA A 206 3.73 -0.86 7.82
C ALA A 206 2.23 -0.82 7.45
N LEU A 207 1.77 0.24 6.79
CA LEU A 207 0.39 0.37 6.30
C LEU A 207 0.08 -0.63 5.19
N CYS A 208 1.01 -0.83 4.24
CA CYS A 208 0.86 -1.86 3.20
C CYS A 208 0.77 -3.27 3.80
N THR A 209 1.63 -3.59 4.78
CA THR A 209 1.57 -4.88 5.47
C THR A 209 0.24 -5.05 6.19
N ARG A 210 -0.23 -4.05 6.95
CA ARG A 210 -1.54 -4.11 7.63
C ARG A 210 -2.70 -4.32 6.65
N LEU A 211 -2.72 -3.57 5.55
CA LEU A 211 -3.77 -3.69 4.53
C LEU A 211 -3.77 -5.07 3.86
N ALA A 212 -2.59 -5.68 3.70
CA ALA A 212 -2.46 -7.03 3.18
C ALA A 212 -2.92 -8.09 4.19
N THR A 213 -2.42 -8.03 5.44
CA THR A 213 -2.59 -9.08 6.45
C THR A 213 -3.93 -9.00 7.18
N GLU A 214 -4.35 -7.83 7.65
CA GLU A 214 -5.58 -7.68 8.45
C GLU A 214 -6.82 -7.93 7.60
N ALA A 215 -6.81 -7.51 6.33
CA ALA A 215 -7.91 -7.80 5.41
C ALA A 215 -8.03 -9.30 5.08
N SER A 216 -6.91 -10.02 4.90
CA SER A 216 -6.92 -11.47 4.68
C SER A 216 -7.33 -12.25 5.93
N ALA A 217 -6.95 -11.78 7.13
CA ALA A 217 -7.34 -12.43 8.38
C ALA A 217 -8.87 -12.43 8.57
N VAL A 218 -9.53 -11.33 8.17
CA VAL A 218 -11.00 -11.25 8.19
C VAL A 218 -11.62 -12.26 7.21
N GLN A 219 -11.01 -12.48 6.03
CA GLN A 219 -11.47 -13.50 5.07
C GLN A 219 -11.44 -14.90 5.67
N GLY A 220 -10.30 -15.26 6.29
CA GLY A 220 -10.10 -16.58 6.90
C GLY A 220 -11.09 -16.85 8.02
N ALA A 221 -11.42 -15.84 8.82
CA ALA A 221 -12.38 -15.97 9.92
C ALA A 221 -13.85 -16.06 9.47
N SER A 222 -14.19 -15.50 8.30
CA SER A 222 -15.60 -15.30 7.92
C SER A 222 -16.10 -16.25 6.82
N GLY A 223 -15.29 -16.66 5.84
CA GLY A 223 -15.82 -17.47 4.72
C GLY A 223 -16.23 -18.88 5.15
N VAL A 224 -15.25 -19.72 5.45
CA VAL A 224 -15.44 -21.17 5.59
C VAL A 224 -15.92 -21.58 6.99
N HIS A 225 -15.48 -20.86 8.03
CA HIS A 225 -15.86 -21.19 9.41
C HIS A 225 -17.35 -20.95 9.69
N PHE A 226 -17.96 -19.90 9.10
CA PHE A 226 -19.40 -19.70 9.26
C PHE A 226 -20.20 -20.84 8.65
N GLY A 227 -19.78 -21.37 7.49
CA GLY A 227 -20.40 -22.55 6.87
C GLY A 227 -20.32 -23.78 7.79
N ILE A 228 -19.13 -24.10 8.31
CA ILE A 228 -18.93 -25.26 9.20
C ILE A 228 -19.76 -25.13 10.49
N ILE A 229 -19.79 -23.93 11.10
CA ILE A 229 -20.56 -23.69 12.33
C ILE A 229 -22.06 -23.85 12.05
N PHE A 230 -22.54 -23.26 10.96
CA PHE A 230 -23.95 -23.30 10.59
C PHE A 230 -24.40 -24.73 10.27
N GLN A 231 -23.61 -25.47 9.48
CA GLN A 231 -23.82 -26.88 9.18
C GLN A 231 -23.84 -27.73 10.48
N SER A 232 -22.91 -27.46 11.40
CA SER A 232 -22.84 -28.17 12.68
C SER A 232 -24.08 -27.91 13.54
N LEU A 233 -24.60 -26.68 13.55
CA LEU A 233 -25.82 -26.34 14.28
C LEU A 233 -27.04 -27.03 13.67
N ILE A 234 -27.20 -27.01 12.35
CA ILE A 234 -28.32 -27.68 11.66
C ILE A 234 -28.27 -29.19 11.88
N SER A 235 -27.09 -29.79 11.78
CA SER A 235 -26.89 -31.22 12.04
C SER A 235 -27.20 -31.59 13.50
N MET A 236 -26.76 -30.77 14.45
CA MET A 236 -27.05 -30.95 15.87
C MET A 236 -28.56 -30.83 16.16
N ILE A 237 -29.23 -29.81 15.62
CA ILE A 237 -30.67 -29.58 15.84
C ILE A 237 -31.50 -30.69 15.20
N SER A 238 -31.20 -31.08 13.95
CA SER A 238 -31.90 -32.17 13.28
C SER A 238 -31.73 -33.50 14.01
N GLY A 239 -30.53 -33.81 14.50
CA GLY A 239 -30.28 -35.00 15.32
C GLY A 239 -31.13 -35.06 16.60
N ILE A 240 -31.27 -33.92 17.30
CA ILE A 240 -32.11 -33.83 18.50
C ILE A 240 -33.59 -34.03 18.15
N ILE A 241 -34.09 -33.36 17.11
CA ILE A 241 -35.49 -33.46 16.66
C ILE A 241 -35.84 -34.91 16.28
N LEU A 242 -34.97 -35.57 15.51
CA LEU A 242 -35.18 -36.96 15.10
C LEU A 242 -35.10 -37.94 16.28
N GLY A 243 -34.20 -37.69 17.23
CA GLY A 243 -34.12 -38.48 18.47
C GLY A 243 -35.43 -38.44 19.25
N PHE A 244 -36.01 -37.26 19.43
CA PHE A 244 -37.31 -37.12 20.09
C PHE A 244 -38.47 -37.76 19.32
N ALA A 245 -38.42 -37.78 17.99
CA ALA A 245 -39.46 -38.37 17.16
C ALA A 245 -39.53 -39.91 17.24
N PHE A 246 -38.38 -40.61 17.30
CA PHE A 246 -38.36 -42.08 17.36
C PHE A 246 -38.47 -42.63 18.79
N SER A 247 -37.75 -42.04 19.75
CA SER A 247 -37.68 -42.55 21.12
C SER A 247 -37.26 -41.44 22.07
N TRP A 248 -38.23 -40.82 22.71
CA TRP A 248 -38.00 -39.73 23.65
C TRP A 248 -37.21 -40.18 24.90
N GLN A 249 -37.36 -41.44 25.34
CA GLN A 249 -36.68 -41.95 26.54
C GLN A 249 -35.15 -42.05 26.38
N LEU A 250 -34.67 -42.54 25.24
CA LEU A 250 -33.24 -42.65 24.96
C LEU A 250 -32.60 -41.28 24.71
N THR A 251 -33.33 -40.36 24.10
CA THR A 251 -32.85 -39.02 23.79
C THR A 251 -32.64 -38.18 25.04
N LEU A 252 -33.54 -38.27 26.03
CA LEU A 252 -33.37 -37.60 27.32
C LEU A 252 -32.10 -38.04 28.06
N LEU A 253 -31.77 -39.33 28.01
CA LEU A 253 -30.54 -39.86 28.61
C LEU A 253 -29.30 -39.22 27.98
N VAL A 254 -29.23 -39.18 26.65
CA VAL A 254 -28.10 -38.59 25.91
C VAL A 254 -27.99 -37.09 26.18
N MET A 255 -29.11 -36.38 26.31
CA MET A 255 -29.13 -34.94 26.58
C MET A 255 -28.50 -34.58 27.93
N VAL A 256 -28.65 -35.43 28.95
CA VAL A 256 -28.00 -35.25 30.27
C VAL A 256 -26.48 -35.43 30.18
N PHE A 257 -25.98 -36.34 29.33
CA PHE A 257 -24.53 -36.56 29.17
C PHE A 257 -23.86 -35.54 28.23
N LEU A 258 -24.60 -34.96 27.29
CA LEU A 258 -24.10 -33.98 26.32
C LEU A 258 -23.39 -32.76 26.97
N PRO A 259 -23.93 -32.07 27.99
CA PRO A 259 -23.24 -30.95 28.62
C PRO A 259 -21.95 -31.35 29.34
N PHE A 260 -21.87 -32.58 29.86
CA PHE A 260 -20.64 -33.09 30.50
C PHE A 260 -19.52 -33.31 29.46
N LEU A 261 -19.86 -33.86 28.29
CA LEU A 261 -18.92 -34.01 27.17
C LEU A 261 -18.45 -32.67 26.60
N LEU A 262 -19.36 -31.70 26.46
CA LEU A 262 -19.00 -30.34 26.04
C LEU A 262 -18.08 -29.66 27.06
N LEU A 263 -18.36 -29.80 28.35
CA LEU A 263 -17.54 -29.22 29.42
C LEU A 263 -16.11 -29.80 29.39
N GLY A 264 -15.97 -31.12 29.25
CA GLY A 264 -14.67 -31.76 29.10
C GLY A 264 -13.91 -31.28 27.86
N SER A 265 -14.62 -31.10 26.74
CA SER A 265 -14.06 -30.59 25.48
C SER A 265 -13.56 -29.14 25.62
N ILE A 266 -14.35 -28.27 26.26
CA ILE A 266 -13.99 -26.87 26.51
C ILE A 266 -12.78 -26.78 27.46
N LEU A 267 -12.74 -27.61 28.51
CA LEU A 267 -11.62 -27.64 29.45
C LEU A 267 -10.31 -28.00 28.74
N ARG A 268 -10.34 -29.01 27.86
CA ARG A 268 -9.19 -29.41 27.04
C ARG A 268 -8.70 -28.25 26.17
N ILE A 269 -9.61 -27.59 25.45
CA ILE A 269 -9.28 -26.45 24.57
C ILE A 269 -8.66 -25.30 25.40
N ARG A 270 -9.25 -24.97 26.54
CA ARG A 270 -8.74 -23.93 27.47
C ARG A 270 -7.36 -24.27 28.00
N LEU A 271 -7.10 -25.53 28.28
CA LEU A 271 -5.84 -26.01 28.83
C LEU A 271 -4.72 -25.94 27.79
N ILE A 272 -4.95 -26.40 26.57
CA ILE A 272 -3.98 -26.28 25.45
C ILE A 272 -3.63 -24.81 25.19
N ALA A 273 -4.63 -23.94 25.08
CA ALA A 273 -4.42 -22.51 24.86
C ALA A 273 -3.71 -21.79 26.04
N ARG A 274 -3.69 -22.40 27.24
CA ARG A 274 -2.89 -21.90 28.37
C ARG A 274 -1.43 -22.35 28.27
N PHE A 275 -1.19 -23.58 27.83
CA PHE A 275 0.17 -24.11 27.65
C PHE A 275 0.92 -23.36 26.55
N GLU A 276 0.31 -23.13 25.38
CA GLU A 276 0.95 -22.39 24.28
C GLU A 276 1.38 -20.96 24.68
N ARG A 277 0.57 -20.28 25.50
CA ARG A 277 0.91 -18.95 26.03
C ARG A 277 2.03 -18.98 27.05
N LYS A 278 2.20 -20.08 27.77
CA LYS A 278 3.30 -20.25 28.72
C LYS A 278 4.60 -20.53 27.96
N ASP A 279 4.55 -21.38 26.94
CA ASP A 279 5.70 -21.75 26.12
C ASP A 279 6.23 -20.56 25.32
N THR A 280 5.34 -19.75 24.72
CA THR A 280 5.73 -18.52 24.01
C THR A 280 6.41 -17.50 24.93
N LYS A 281 5.96 -17.35 26.18
CA LYS A 281 6.62 -16.49 27.18
C LYS A 281 8.00 -17.00 27.59
N ILE A 282 8.17 -18.32 27.70
CA ILE A 282 9.48 -18.92 28.03
C ILE A 282 10.45 -18.70 26.87
N LEU A 283 10.01 -18.87 25.61
CA LEU A 283 10.81 -18.57 24.43
C LEU A 283 11.20 -17.09 24.34
N GLU A 284 10.26 -16.17 24.58
CA GLU A 284 10.54 -14.73 24.54
C GLU A 284 11.59 -14.33 25.60
N ASN A 285 11.53 -14.92 26.80
CA ASN A 285 12.51 -14.66 27.85
C ASN A 285 13.88 -15.28 27.54
N ALA A 286 13.92 -16.41 26.85
CA ALA A 286 15.16 -17.06 26.43
C ALA A 286 15.88 -16.31 25.30
N GLY A 287 15.15 -15.63 24.42
CA GLY A 287 15.70 -14.81 23.33
C GLY A 287 16.17 -13.41 23.74
N LYS A 288 16.04 -13.04 25.02
CA LYS A 288 16.49 -11.75 25.58
C LYS A 288 17.92 -11.81 26.18
N VAL A 289 18.64 -12.90 25.96
CA VAL A 289 20.04 -13.11 26.35
C VAL A 289 20.93 -12.98 25.12
#